data_AF-A0A849YQ32-F1
#
_entry.id   AF-A0A849YQ32-F1
#
_cell.length_a   1.000
_cell.length_b   1.000
_cell.length_c   1.000
_cell.angle_alpha   90.00
_cell.angle_beta   90.00
_cell.angle_gamma   90.00
#
_symmetry.space_group_name_H-M   'P 1'
#
loop_
_entity.id
_entity.type
_entity.pdbx_description
1 polymer ?
#
loop_
_entity_poly.entity_id
_entity_poly.type
_entity_poly.pdbx_seq_one_letter_code
_entity_poly.pdbx_strand_id
1 'polypeptide(L)'
;MMPLGKTLSAVLCVATFALAGCEQKGANEPKAVSIDQGSSAQRYPAMLEHENKFIRDSEARGKEKIAKIPTAADKLSDTDWAIVEQIVDASDNAGKDGGYAATMRELRPARSFFEEEREPIVKKVGGSANYAAKQKGCEADLWGPVNQGLKDGVDDAMRDRLRASNDAFILIERHKEALGKKNVPALEEMADDIAETSYVVNVEMPEAKQRLEAVASGASDARSSLNSFIADEKKFQEDPKRKPEEKQASDARIKKAEEQLKALEAQEQATKENLKDLEQRAKDLETQYDDALKKLKDAIAAKKPK
;
A
#
# COMPACT_ATOMS: atom_id res chain seq x y z
N MET A 1 75.20 9.84 31.83
CA MET A 1 75.74 8.51 31.50
C MET A 1 74.57 7.56 31.24
N MET A 2 74.46 7.06 30.00
CA MET A 2 73.73 5.83 29.62
C MET A 2 74.28 4.62 30.42
N PRO A 3 73.54 3.50 30.64
CA PRO A 3 73.00 2.58 29.61
C PRO A 3 71.55 2.13 29.86
N LEU A 4 70.70 1.94 28.83
CA LEU A 4 70.58 0.81 27.89
C LEU A 4 70.19 -0.56 28.51
N GLY A 5 68.95 -0.98 28.24
CA GLY A 5 68.70 -2.29 27.62
C GLY A 5 67.82 -3.28 28.38
N LYS A 6 66.61 -3.50 27.83
CA LYS A 6 65.93 -4.80 27.52
C LYS A 6 64.40 -4.66 27.71
N THR A 7 63.66 -4.29 26.66
CA THR A 7 62.91 -5.19 25.77
C THR A 7 61.89 -6.09 26.47
N LEU A 8 60.63 -5.68 26.46
CA LEU A 8 59.50 -6.61 26.30
C LEU A 8 58.48 -5.95 25.37
N SER A 9 58.48 -6.38 24.11
CA SER A 9 57.46 -6.03 23.12
C SER A 9 56.15 -6.74 23.46
N ALA A 10 55.15 -5.99 23.90
CA ALA A 10 53.76 -6.41 23.80
C ALA A 10 53.21 -5.81 22.50
N VAL A 11 53.10 -6.65 21.48
CA VAL A 11 52.41 -6.35 20.22
C VAL A 11 50.94 -6.07 20.55
N LEU A 12 50.58 -4.80 20.56
CA LEU A 12 49.20 -4.36 20.63
C LEU A 12 48.56 -4.66 19.27
N CYS A 13 47.86 -5.79 19.17
CA CYS A 13 46.97 -6.07 18.05
C CYS A 13 45.92 -4.96 17.98
N VAL A 14 46.12 -4.06 17.02
CA VAL A 14 45.09 -3.15 16.52
C VAL A 14 43.99 -4.03 15.95
N ALA A 15 42.98 -4.33 16.77
CA ALA A 15 41.71 -4.81 16.29
C ALA A 15 41.07 -3.67 15.51
N THR A 16 41.36 -3.61 14.22
CA THR A 16 40.50 -2.97 13.23
C THR A 16 39.14 -3.65 13.35
N PHE A 17 38.26 -3.06 14.18
CA PHE A 17 36.83 -3.18 14.01
C PHE A 17 36.53 -2.62 12.63
N ALA A 18 36.62 -3.51 11.63
CA ALA A 18 35.86 -3.36 10.42
C ALA A 18 34.42 -3.18 10.90
N LEU A 19 33.95 -1.95 10.84
CA LEU A 19 32.54 -1.66 10.71
C LEU A 19 32.12 -2.45 9.48
N ALA A 20 31.71 -3.70 9.70
CA ALA A 20 30.67 -4.32 8.93
C ALA A 20 29.48 -3.39 9.11
N GLY A 21 29.45 -2.31 8.32
CA GLY A 21 28.22 -1.65 7.98
C GLY A 21 27.34 -2.79 7.52
N CYS A 22 26.34 -3.13 8.32
CA CYS A 22 25.15 -3.71 7.77
C CYS A 22 24.74 -2.74 6.67
N GLU A 23 25.12 -3.04 5.43
CA GLU A 23 24.22 -2.83 4.32
C GLU A 23 22.92 -3.48 4.79
N GLN A 24 22.05 -2.67 5.40
CA GLN A 24 20.63 -2.82 5.20
C GLN A 24 20.45 -2.71 3.69
N LYS A 25 20.71 -3.82 2.98
CA LYS A 25 19.90 -4.16 1.82
C LYS A 25 18.49 -3.98 2.33
N GLY A 26 17.87 -2.89 1.87
CA GLY A 26 16.57 -2.45 2.34
C GLY A 26 15.63 -3.66 2.38
N ALA A 27 14.72 -3.66 3.32
CA ALA A 27 13.64 -4.65 3.39
C ALA A 27 12.66 -4.56 2.19
N ASN A 28 13.16 -4.26 0.99
CA ASN A 28 12.44 -3.67 -0.12
C ASN A 28 12.48 -4.54 -1.38
N GLU A 29 12.59 -5.86 -1.25
CA GLU A 29 12.28 -6.76 -2.35
C GLU A 29 11.16 -7.72 -1.91
N PRO A 30 10.07 -7.86 -2.68
CA PRO A 30 9.08 -8.88 -2.44
C PRO A 30 9.76 -10.23 -2.62
N LYS A 31 10.09 -10.90 -1.51
CA LYS A 31 10.68 -12.24 -1.57
C LYS A 31 9.61 -13.23 -1.98
N ALA A 32 9.95 -14.13 -2.89
CA ALA A 32 9.15 -15.33 -3.14
C ALA A 32 8.96 -16.08 -1.81
N VAL A 33 7.71 -16.37 -1.45
CA VAL A 33 7.38 -17.13 -0.25
C VAL A 33 7.14 -18.58 -0.69
N SER A 34 7.85 -19.55 -0.11
CA SER A 34 7.55 -20.97 -0.39
C SER A 34 6.21 -21.36 0.23
N ILE A 35 5.42 -22.13 -0.52
CA ILE A 35 4.06 -22.54 -0.13
C ILE A 35 4.00 -24.06 -0.07
N ASP A 36 4.40 -24.58 1.08
CA ASP A 36 4.49 -26.02 1.32
C ASP A 36 3.20 -26.59 1.95
N GLN A 37 2.21 -25.72 2.28
CA GLN A 37 0.98 -26.10 2.96
C GLN A 37 -0.24 -25.93 2.04
N GLY A 38 -1.07 -26.97 1.91
CA GLY A 38 -2.25 -26.95 1.04
C GLY A 38 -3.28 -25.87 1.39
N SER A 39 -3.43 -25.54 2.69
CA SER A 39 -4.31 -24.45 3.14
C SER A 39 -3.82 -23.06 2.71
N SER A 40 -2.50 -22.86 2.68
CA SER A 40 -1.87 -21.64 2.16
C SER A 40 -1.99 -21.59 0.63
N ALA A 41 -1.83 -22.72 -0.06
CA ALA A 41 -2.00 -22.82 -1.50
C ALA A 41 -3.44 -22.46 -1.95
N GLN A 42 -4.45 -22.80 -1.15
CA GLN A 42 -5.85 -22.40 -1.39
C GLN A 42 -6.08 -20.88 -1.34
N ARG A 43 -5.17 -20.09 -0.75
CA ARG A 43 -5.28 -18.61 -0.73
C ARG A 43 -4.55 -17.94 -1.89
N TYR A 44 -3.73 -18.69 -2.62
CA TYR A 44 -2.87 -18.13 -3.66
C TYR A 44 -3.63 -17.43 -4.80
N PRO A 45 -4.78 -17.97 -5.29
CA PRO A 45 -5.56 -17.26 -6.30
C PRO A 45 -5.97 -15.86 -5.85
N ALA A 46 -6.40 -15.71 -4.60
CA ALA A 46 -6.77 -14.43 -4.03
C ALA A 46 -5.57 -13.47 -3.90
N MET A 47 -4.36 -13.99 -3.63
CA MET A 47 -3.14 -13.17 -3.61
C MET A 47 -2.80 -12.60 -5.00
N LEU A 48 -2.91 -13.41 -6.05
CA LEU A 48 -2.72 -12.94 -7.43
C LEU A 48 -3.81 -11.96 -7.85
N GLU A 49 -5.06 -12.25 -7.51
CA GLU A 49 -6.19 -11.35 -7.75
C GLU A 49 -5.98 -10.00 -7.08
N HIS A 50 -5.57 -10.00 -5.82
CA HIS A 50 -5.27 -8.80 -5.05
C HIS A 50 -4.22 -7.94 -5.73
N GLU A 51 -3.05 -8.49 -6.10
CA GLU A 51 -2.01 -7.69 -6.76
C GLU A 51 -2.43 -7.22 -8.16
N ASN A 52 -3.18 -8.04 -8.91
CA ASN A 52 -3.74 -7.60 -10.20
C ASN A 52 -4.69 -6.42 -10.05
N LYS A 53 -5.61 -6.51 -9.09
CA LYS A 53 -6.57 -5.45 -8.77
C LYS A 53 -5.86 -4.20 -8.27
N PHE A 54 -4.90 -4.36 -7.37
CA PHE A 54 -4.12 -3.25 -6.82
C PHE A 54 -3.47 -2.40 -7.91
N ILE A 55 -2.83 -3.02 -8.89
CA ILE A 55 -2.20 -2.31 -10.01
C ILE A 55 -3.22 -1.50 -10.82
N ARG A 56 -4.38 -2.10 -11.12
CA ARG A 56 -5.45 -1.43 -11.88
C ARG A 56 -6.05 -0.27 -11.09
N ASP A 57 -6.29 -0.48 -9.79
CA ASP A 57 -6.85 0.52 -8.90
C ASP A 57 -5.87 1.69 -8.70
N SER A 58 -4.57 1.41 -8.58
CA SER A 58 -3.52 2.43 -8.51
C SER A 58 -3.40 3.24 -9.79
N GLU A 59 -3.42 2.60 -10.95
CA GLU A 59 -3.43 3.31 -12.24
C GLU A 59 -4.68 4.18 -12.38
N ALA A 60 -5.86 3.65 -12.04
CA ALA A 60 -7.13 4.40 -12.11
C ALA A 60 -7.12 5.61 -11.17
N ARG A 61 -6.68 5.42 -9.92
CA ARG A 61 -6.54 6.50 -8.92
C ARG A 61 -5.53 7.55 -9.36
N GLY A 62 -4.39 7.14 -9.89
CA GLY A 62 -3.39 8.03 -10.47
C GLY A 62 -3.99 8.88 -11.59
N LYS A 63 -4.66 8.27 -12.57
CA LYS A 63 -5.31 8.99 -13.68
C LYS A 63 -6.38 9.97 -13.20
N GLU A 64 -7.20 9.57 -12.23
CA GLU A 64 -8.24 10.43 -11.68
C GLU A 64 -7.64 11.69 -11.05
N LYS A 65 -6.57 11.55 -10.25
CA LYS A 65 -5.92 12.68 -9.60
C LYS A 65 -5.12 13.54 -10.58
N ILE A 66 -4.38 12.93 -11.52
CA ILE A 66 -3.68 13.63 -12.60
C ILE A 66 -4.62 14.57 -13.36
N ALA A 67 -5.85 14.15 -13.64
CA ALA A 67 -6.83 14.98 -14.33
C ALA A 67 -7.24 16.25 -13.55
N LYS A 68 -7.10 16.25 -12.21
CA LYS A 68 -7.46 17.37 -11.32
C LYS A 68 -6.30 18.32 -11.03
N ILE A 69 -5.05 17.84 -11.10
CA ILE A 69 -3.84 18.63 -10.78
C ILE A 69 -3.76 19.97 -11.54
N PRO A 70 -4.00 20.04 -12.87
CA PRO A 70 -3.80 21.28 -13.63
C PRO A 70 -4.66 22.45 -13.16
N THR A 71 -5.84 22.17 -12.59
CA THR A 71 -6.81 23.17 -12.14
C THR A 71 -6.88 23.28 -10.62
N ALA A 72 -5.99 22.61 -9.88
CA ALA A 72 -6.02 22.62 -8.41
C ALA A 72 -5.90 24.04 -7.83
N ALA A 73 -5.12 24.91 -8.48
CA ALA A 73 -4.95 26.31 -8.08
C ALA A 73 -6.21 27.19 -8.29
N ASP A 74 -7.23 26.73 -9.03
CA ASP A 74 -8.46 27.50 -9.27
C ASP A 74 -9.35 27.58 -8.02
N LYS A 75 -9.16 26.67 -7.07
CA LYS A 75 -9.82 26.71 -5.75
C LYS A 75 -9.26 27.80 -4.83
N LEU A 76 -8.10 28.36 -5.16
CA LEU A 76 -7.41 29.34 -4.34
C LEU A 76 -7.83 30.76 -4.74
N SER A 77 -8.03 31.59 -3.72
CA SER A 77 -8.23 33.04 -3.86
C SER A 77 -6.95 33.80 -3.51
N ASP A 78 -7.01 35.13 -3.35
CA ASP A 78 -5.85 35.96 -2.97
C ASP A 78 -5.00 35.30 -1.88
N THR A 79 -3.76 34.97 -2.26
CA THR A 79 -2.79 34.19 -1.48
C THR A 79 -1.37 34.54 -1.93
N ASP A 80 -0.38 34.18 -1.14
CA ASP A 80 1.03 34.25 -1.53
C ASP A 80 1.38 33.09 -2.49
N TRP A 81 1.34 33.39 -3.79
CA TRP A 81 1.62 32.43 -4.85
C TRP A 81 3.07 31.89 -4.87
N ALA A 82 4.02 32.59 -4.24
CA ALA A 82 5.38 32.07 -4.10
C ALA A 82 5.41 30.92 -3.07
N ILE A 83 4.63 31.02 -2.00
CA ILE A 83 4.50 29.96 -1.00
C ILE A 83 3.69 28.78 -1.56
N VAL A 84 2.66 29.05 -2.36
CA VAL A 84 1.89 27.98 -3.04
C VAL A 84 2.80 27.13 -3.94
N GLU A 85 3.71 27.75 -4.70
CA GLU A 85 4.70 27.01 -5.50
C GLU A 85 5.60 26.11 -4.63
N GLN A 86 6.08 26.62 -3.49
CA GLN A 86 6.88 25.82 -2.55
C GLN A 86 6.10 24.63 -1.98
N ILE A 87 4.80 24.79 -1.71
CA ILE A 87 3.91 23.71 -1.26
C ILE A 87 3.80 22.63 -2.35
N VAL A 88 3.63 23.03 -3.61
CA VAL A 88 3.57 22.11 -4.76
C VAL A 88 4.88 21.33 -4.89
N ASP A 89 6.02 22.02 -4.83
CA ASP A 89 7.35 21.37 -4.91
C ASP A 89 7.60 20.43 -3.72
N ALA A 90 7.28 20.85 -2.51
CA ALA A 90 7.43 20.01 -1.31
C ALA A 90 6.53 18.76 -1.38
N SER A 91 5.32 18.88 -1.90
CA SER A 91 4.39 17.75 -2.05
C SER A 91 4.87 16.76 -3.10
N ASP A 92 5.36 17.23 -4.24
CA ASP A 92 5.94 16.36 -5.28
C ASP A 92 7.19 15.64 -4.76
N ASN A 93 8.06 16.35 -4.04
CA ASN A 93 9.24 15.77 -3.42
C ASN A 93 8.87 14.74 -2.34
N ALA A 94 7.83 14.99 -1.54
CA ALA A 94 7.36 14.04 -0.54
C ALA A 94 6.91 12.73 -1.18
N GLY A 95 6.15 12.77 -2.28
CA GLY A 95 5.73 11.53 -2.96
C GLY A 95 6.88 10.67 -3.49
N LYS A 96 8.02 11.30 -3.82
CA LYS A 96 9.26 10.63 -4.26
C LYS A 96 10.15 10.21 -3.08
N ASP A 97 9.88 10.70 -1.88
CA ASP A 97 10.71 10.47 -0.70
C ASP A 97 10.55 9.06 -0.12
N GLY A 98 11.66 8.53 0.41
CA GLY A 98 11.70 7.20 1.00
C GLY A 98 10.85 7.06 2.27
N GLY A 99 10.71 8.13 3.08
CA GLY A 99 9.90 8.17 4.29
C GLY A 99 8.40 8.15 4.00
N TYR A 100 7.96 8.95 3.02
CA TYR A 100 6.58 8.90 2.53
C TYR A 100 6.25 7.53 1.93
N ALA A 101 7.15 6.99 1.08
CA ALA A 101 6.99 5.66 0.51
C ALA A 101 6.96 4.55 1.57
N ALA A 102 7.79 4.64 2.62
CA ALA A 102 7.76 3.69 3.73
C ALA A 102 6.41 3.74 4.47
N THR A 103 5.89 4.93 4.73
CA THR A 103 4.58 5.13 5.35
C THR A 103 3.46 4.56 4.48
N MET A 104 3.48 4.82 3.17
CA MET A 104 2.53 4.22 2.22
C MET A 104 2.57 2.69 2.25
N ARG A 105 3.78 2.08 2.27
CA ARG A 105 3.95 0.63 2.36
C ARG A 105 3.44 0.06 3.69
N GLU A 106 3.62 0.76 4.81
CA GLU A 106 3.07 0.37 6.12
C GLU A 106 1.53 0.43 6.13
N LEU A 107 0.96 1.49 5.58
CA LEU A 107 -0.48 1.72 5.61
C LEU A 107 -1.25 0.82 4.64
N ARG A 108 -0.62 0.36 3.56
CA ARG A 108 -1.27 -0.46 2.53
C ARG A 108 -1.89 -1.75 3.09
N PRO A 109 -1.16 -2.63 3.82
CA PRO A 109 -1.77 -3.80 4.45
C PRO A 109 -2.87 -3.46 5.45
N ALA A 110 -2.72 -2.36 6.21
CA ALA A 110 -3.73 -1.92 7.16
C ALA A 110 -5.03 -1.49 6.45
N ARG A 111 -4.91 -0.80 5.31
CA ARG A 111 -6.05 -0.44 4.45
C ARG A 111 -6.74 -1.67 3.87
N SER A 112 -5.99 -2.62 3.29
CA SER A 112 -6.55 -3.86 2.75
C SER A 112 -7.29 -4.66 3.83
N PHE A 113 -6.68 -4.86 5.00
CA PHE A 113 -7.34 -5.52 6.13
C PHE A 113 -8.64 -4.81 6.52
N PHE A 114 -8.59 -3.47 6.65
CA PHE A 114 -9.76 -2.72 7.04
C PHE A 114 -10.87 -2.83 5.99
N GLU A 115 -10.57 -2.71 4.69
CA GLU A 115 -11.55 -2.83 3.62
C GLU A 115 -12.22 -4.21 3.59
N GLU A 116 -11.45 -5.28 3.82
CA GLU A 116 -11.93 -6.67 3.87
C GLU A 116 -12.80 -6.95 5.11
N GLU A 117 -12.37 -6.45 6.27
CA GLU A 117 -12.99 -6.77 7.57
C GLU A 117 -13.96 -5.69 8.08
N ARG A 118 -14.14 -4.59 7.34
CA ARG A 118 -14.99 -3.47 7.79
C ARG A 118 -16.42 -3.92 8.07
N GLU A 119 -17.06 -4.62 7.14
CA GLU A 119 -18.45 -5.04 7.31
C GLU A 119 -18.66 -5.95 8.55
N PRO A 120 -17.89 -7.02 8.77
CA PRO A 120 -18.04 -7.84 9.97
C PRO A 120 -17.72 -7.07 11.26
N ILE A 121 -16.73 -6.17 11.25
CA ILE A 121 -16.42 -5.29 12.40
C ILE A 121 -17.61 -4.39 12.69
N VAL A 122 -18.15 -3.70 11.69
CA VAL A 122 -19.30 -2.80 11.81
C VAL A 122 -20.54 -3.55 12.29
N LYS A 123 -20.79 -4.76 11.76
CA LYS A 123 -21.88 -5.61 12.24
C LYS A 123 -21.76 -5.94 13.73
N LYS A 124 -20.56 -6.27 14.20
CA LYS A 124 -20.31 -6.62 15.61
C LYS A 124 -20.37 -5.40 16.53
N VAL A 125 -19.69 -4.31 16.16
CA VAL A 125 -19.64 -3.08 16.95
C VAL A 125 -20.98 -2.36 16.93
N GLY A 126 -21.54 -2.14 15.74
CA GLY A 126 -22.85 -1.52 15.56
C GLY A 126 -23.98 -2.33 16.19
N GLY A 127 -23.93 -3.66 16.09
CA GLY A 127 -24.88 -4.54 16.78
C GLY A 127 -24.81 -4.42 18.30
N SER A 128 -23.60 -4.34 18.86
CA SER A 128 -23.40 -4.16 20.31
C SER A 128 -23.87 -2.78 20.78
N ALA A 129 -23.59 -1.73 20.00
CA ALA A 129 -24.03 -0.37 20.29
C ALA A 129 -25.56 -0.25 20.25
N ASN A 130 -26.21 -0.78 19.19
CA ASN A 130 -27.67 -0.82 19.06
C ASN A 130 -28.32 -1.61 20.21
N TYR A 131 -27.72 -2.73 20.60
CA TYR A 131 -28.21 -3.53 21.72
C TYR A 131 -28.16 -2.73 23.05
N ALA A 132 -27.02 -2.08 23.34
CA ALA A 132 -26.88 -1.26 24.54
C ALA A 132 -27.82 -0.04 24.55
N ALA A 133 -28.06 0.59 23.39
CA ALA A 133 -29.01 1.69 23.24
C ALA A 133 -30.45 1.23 23.54
N LYS A 134 -30.87 0.09 22.97
CA LYS A 134 -32.20 -0.50 23.23
C LYS A 134 -32.39 -0.85 24.70
N GLN A 135 -31.38 -1.39 25.37
CA GLN A 135 -31.45 -1.69 26.82
C GLN A 135 -31.73 -0.44 27.67
N LYS A 136 -31.32 0.75 27.20
CA LYS A 136 -31.58 2.03 27.87
C LYS A 136 -32.83 2.75 27.38
N GLY A 137 -33.65 2.10 26.55
CA GLY A 137 -34.87 2.68 25.99
C GLY A 137 -34.62 3.69 24.86
N CYS A 138 -33.44 3.68 24.23
CA CYS A 138 -33.16 4.51 23.05
C CYS A 138 -33.49 3.75 21.75
N GLU A 139 -34.37 4.31 20.93
CA GLU A 139 -34.72 3.79 19.59
C GLU A 139 -33.88 4.44 18.47
N ALA A 140 -32.57 4.53 18.66
CA ALA A 140 -31.66 5.02 17.63
C ALA A 140 -31.06 3.84 16.83
N ASP A 141 -30.99 3.98 15.51
CA ASP A 141 -30.16 3.09 14.68
C ASP A 141 -28.74 3.65 14.58
N LEU A 142 -27.81 2.99 15.26
CA LEU A 142 -26.40 3.35 15.36
C LEU A 142 -25.55 2.66 14.29
N TRP A 143 -26.12 1.82 13.43
CA TRP A 143 -25.34 1.06 12.45
C TRP A 143 -24.68 1.98 11.41
N GLY A 144 -25.45 2.91 10.84
CA GLY A 144 -24.93 3.91 9.90
C GLY A 144 -23.85 4.81 10.50
N PRO A 145 -24.11 5.47 11.65
CA PRO A 145 -23.10 6.29 12.34
C PRO A 145 -21.81 5.54 12.70
N VAL A 146 -21.92 4.29 13.18
CA VAL A 146 -20.73 3.46 13.49
C VAL A 146 -19.95 3.14 12.21
N ASN A 147 -20.64 2.77 11.13
CA ASN A 147 -20.01 2.47 9.85
C ASN A 147 -19.23 3.66 9.27
N GLN A 148 -19.82 4.85 9.38
CA GLN A 148 -19.22 6.08 8.88
C GLN A 148 -18.07 6.53 9.80
N GLY A 149 -18.29 6.61 11.11
CA GLY A 149 -17.26 7.04 12.06
C GLY A 149 -16.05 6.13 12.09
N LEU A 150 -16.24 4.81 11.91
CA LEU A 150 -15.12 3.88 11.79
C LEU A 150 -14.33 4.10 10.49
N LYS A 151 -15.02 4.34 9.36
CA LYS A 151 -14.36 4.65 8.09
C LYS A 151 -13.55 5.94 8.20
N ASP A 152 -14.18 7.02 8.65
CA ASP A 152 -13.56 8.33 8.75
C ASP A 152 -12.38 8.30 9.72
N GLY A 153 -12.54 7.65 10.88
CA GLY A 153 -11.45 7.53 11.85
C GLY A 153 -10.22 6.78 11.31
N VAL A 154 -10.41 5.75 10.48
CA VAL A 154 -9.29 5.03 9.84
C VAL A 154 -8.68 5.85 8.71
N ASP A 155 -9.50 6.42 7.84
CA ASP A 155 -9.04 7.24 6.71
C ASP A 155 -8.29 8.49 7.21
N ASP A 156 -8.80 9.18 8.25
CA ASP A 156 -8.15 10.33 8.88
C ASP A 156 -6.82 9.93 9.54
N ALA A 157 -6.78 8.83 10.30
CA ALA A 157 -5.55 8.37 10.93
C ALA A 157 -4.47 7.98 9.91
N MET A 158 -4.85 7.41 8.77
CA MET A 158 -3.94 7.13 7.66
C MET A 158 -3.44 8.43 7.01
N ARG A 159 -4.36 9.37 6.74
CA ARG A 159 -4.03 10.67 6.15
C ARG A 159 -3.06 11.44 7.05
N ASP A 160 -3.33 11.54 8.34
CA ASP A 160 -2.49 12.29 9.28
C ASP A 160 -1.05 11.74 9.34
N ARG A 161 -0.88 10.42 9.25
CA ARG A 161 0.46 9.79 9.17
C ARG A 161 1.19 10.13 7.88
N LEU A 162 0.49 10.19 6.75
CA LEU A 162 1.07 10.61 5.46
C LEU A 162 1.44 12.10 5.48
N ARG A 163 0.57 12.95 6.02
CA ARG A 163 0.82 14.39 6.21
C ARG A 163 2.04 14.65 7.09
N ALA A 164 2.25 13.83 8.12
CA ALA A 164 3.44 13.91 8.97
C ALA A 164 4.76 13.59 8.23
N SER A 165 4.69 12.94 7.07
CA SER A 165 5.84 12.65 6.19
C SER A 165 5.90 13.59 4.97
N ASN A 166 5.20 14.72 5.00
CA ASN A 166 5.14 15.67 3.89
C ASN A 166 5.38 17.11 4.39
N ASP A 167 6.54 17.68 4.05
CA ASP A 167 6.96 19.02 4.47
C ASP A 167 6.03 20.15 3.96
N ALA A 168 5.20 19.89 2.96
CA ALA A 168 4.19 20.85 2.50
C ALA A 168 3.24 21.26 3.64
N PHE A 169 2.91 20.36 4.57
CA PHE A 169 2.05 20.66 5.70
C PHE A 169 2.74 21.59 6.72
N ILE A 170 4.05 21.48 6.87
CA ILE A 170 4.86 22.40 7.69
C ILE A 170 4.84 23.80 7.05
N LEU A 171 4.95 23.89 5.72
CA LEU A 171 4.87 25.17 5.00
C LEU A 171 3.48 25.82 5.16
N ILE A 172 2.41 25.03 4.98
CA ILE A 172 1.03 25.50 5.15
C ILE A 172 0.81 26.03 6.56
N GLU A 173 1.28 25.31 7.59
CA GLU A 173 1.14 25.73 8.98
C GLU A 173 1.90 27.03 9.28
N ARG A 174 3.18 27.12 8.88
CA ARG A 174 4.04 28.28 9.13
C ARG A 174 3.54 29.55 8.44
N HIS A 175 2.92 29.40 7.28
CA HIS A 175 2.51 30.52 6.43
C HIS A 175 0.99 30.73 6.38
N LYS A 176 0.24 30.14 7.32
CA LYS A 176 -1.23 30.15 7.35
C LYS A 176 -1.88 31.52 7.17
N GLU A 177 -1.29 32.56 7.77
CA GLU A 177 -1.80 33.94 7.65
C GLU A 177 -1.52 34.52 6.26
N ALA A 178 -0.32 34.31 5.70
CA ALA A 178 0.04 34.77 4.35
C ALA A 178 -0.73 34.03 3.24
N LEU A 179 -1.05 32.76 3.48
CA LEU A 179 -1.84 31.92 2.58
C LEU A 179 -3.34 32.24 2.66
N GLY A 180 -3.79 32.89 3.73
CA GLY A 180 -5.20 33.16 4.00
C GLY A 180 -5.95 31.91 4.48
N LYS A 181 -6.57 32.00 5.66
CA LYS A 181 -7.24 30.86 6.34
C LYS A 181 -8.28 30.13 5.49
N LYS A 182 -8.96 30.85 4.58
CA LYS A 182 -9.95 30.27 3.65
C LYS A 182 -9.34 29.33 2.60
N ASN A 183 -8.06 29.52 2.25
CA ASN A 183 -7.36 28.73 1.23
C ASN A 183 -6.72 27.47 1.82
N VAL A 184 -6.51 27.40 3.15
CA VAL A 184 -5.81 26.31 3.83
C VAL A 184 -6.37 24.92 3.50
N PRO A 185 -7.70 24.66 3.58
CA PRO A 185 -8.22 23.33 3.26
C PRO A 185 -7.95 22.91 1.81
N ALA A 186 -8.01 23.85 0.86
CA ALA A 186 -7.73 23.58 -0.55
C ALA A 186 -6.24 23.36 -0.80
N LEU A 187 -5.35 24.01 -0.05
CA LEU A 187 -3.90 23.78 -0.11
C LEU A 187 -3.52 22.41 0.48
N GLU A 188 -4.16 22.01 1.58
CA GLU A 188 -3.97 20.69 2.17
C GLU A 188 -4.44 19.57 1.23
N GLU A 189 -5.63 19.73 0.62
CA GLU A 189 -6.14 18.79 -0.39
C GLU A 189 -5.20 18.70 -1.60
N MET A 190 -4.71 19.85 -2.10
CA MET A 190 -3.75 19.89 -3.19
C MET A 190 -2.43 19.21 -2.84
N ALA A 191 -1.93 19.42 -1.62
CA ALA A 191 -0.69 18.80 -1.15
C ALA A 191 -0.83 17.27 -1.03
N ASP A 192 -1.95 16.79 -0.46
CA ASP A 192 -2.27 15.35 -0.39
C ASP A 192 -2.36 14.74 -1.81
N ASP A 193 -3.08 15.40 -2.72
CA ASP A 193 -3.28 14.90 -4.09
C ASP A 193 -1.96 14.84 -4.88
N ILE A 194 -1.11 15.86 -4.79
CA ILE A 194 0.20 15.87 -5.46
C ILE A 194 1.11 14.81 -4.86
N ALA A 195 1.23 14.73 -3.53
CA ALA A 195 2.13 13.77 -2.90
C ALA A 195 1.71 12.33 -3.17
N GLU A 196 0.42 12.01 -3.06
CA GLU A 196 -0.09 10.67 -3.36
C GLU A 196 0.09 10.33 -4.85
N THR A 197 -0.24 11.25 -5.76
CA THR A 197 -0.09 10.98 -7.20
C THR A 197 1.38 10.81 -7.58
N SER A 198 2.26 11.65 -7.03
CA SER A 198 3.71 11.55 -7.24
C SER A 198 4.24 10.21 -6.74
N TYR A 199 3.80 9.74 -5.56
CA TYR A 199 4.15 8.41 -5.07
C TYR A 199 3.64 7.29 -5.99
N VAL A 200 2.39 7.37 -6.46
CA VAL A 200 1.82 6.36 -7.35
C VAL A 200 2.66 6.21 -8.61
N VAL A 201 3.01 7.33 -9.28
CA VAL A 201 3.69 7.28 -10.57
C VAL A 201 5.20 7.03 -10.45
N ASN A 202 5.86 7.55 -9.41
CA ASN A 202 7.32 7.48 -9.28
C ASN A 202 7.81 6.30 -8.44
N VAL A 203 6.95 5.69 -7.62
CA VAL A 203 7.33 4.61 -6.70
C VAL A 203 6.43 3.39 -6.88
N GLU A 204 5.11 3.56 -6.72
CA GLU A 204 4.21 2.42 -6.64
C GLU A 204 4.11 1.63 -7.96
N MET A 205 3.91 2.33 -9.08
CA MET A 205 3.77 1.73 -10.40
C MET A 205 5.09 1.17 -10.95
N PRO A 206 6.26 1.83 -10.79
CA PRO A 206 7.54 1.23 -11.13
C PRO A 206 7.84 -0.07 -10.37
N GLU A 207 7.48 -0.15 -9.10
CA GLU A 207 7.65 -1.36 -8.29
C GLU A 207 6.58 -2.44 -8.55
N ALA A 208 5.46 -2.09 -9.18
CA ALA A 208 4.33 -2.98 -9.38
C ALA A 208 4.68 -4.24 -10.16
N LYS A 209 5.53 -4.11 -11.19
CA LYS A 209 5.95 -5.25 -12.00
C LYS A 209 6.71 -6.28 -11.17
N GLN A 210 7.69 -5.84 -10.40
CA GLN A 210 8.49 -6.72 -9.55
C GLN A 210 7.62 -7.42 -8.48
N ARG A 211 6.66 -6.70 -7.90
CA ARG A 211 5.69 -7.29 -6.96
C ARG A 211 4.82 -8.36 -7.63
N LEU A 212 4.24 -8.05 -8.79
CA LEU A 212 3.38 -8.98 -9.49
C LEU A 212 4.15 -10.21 -10.00
N GLU A 213 5.39 -10.04 -10.47
CA GLU A 213 6.27 -11.14 -10.88
C GLU A 213 6.66 -12.02 -9.68
N ALA A 214 6.96 -11.42 -8.53
CA ALA A 214 7.26 -12.17 -7.31
C ALA A 214 6.06 -13.05 -6.88
N VAL A 215 4.83 -12.52 -6.91
CA VAL A 215 3.62 -13.30 -6.63
C VAL A 215 3.28 -14.24 -7.80
N ALA A 216 3.66 -13.96 -9.03
CA ALA A 216 3.48 -14.91 -10.13
C ALA A 216 4.37 -16.15 -9.97
N SER A 217 5.59 -15.98 -9.44
CA SER A 217 6.61 -17.04 -9.37
C SER A 217 6.17 -18.25 -8.53
N GLY A 218 5.43 -18.05 -7.44
CA GLY A 218 4.92 -19.14 -6.59
C GLY A 218 3.63 -19.81 -7.10
N ALA A 219 3.07 -19.39 -8.25
CA ALA A 219 1.85 -19.99 -8.80
C ALA A 219 2.03 -21.47 -9.15
N SER A 220 3.22 -21.85 -9.64
CA SER A 220 3.54 -23.25 -9.95
C SER A 220 3.55 -24.11 -8.69
N ASP A 221 4.15 -23.62 -7.61
CA ASP A 221 4.23 -24.32 -6.32
C ASP A 221 2.83 -24.44 -5.70
N ALA A 222 2.03 -23.37 -5.74
CA ALA A 222 0.64 -23.41 -5.29
C ALA A 222 -0.19 -24.44 -6.07
N ARG A 223 -0.03 -24.54 -7.40
CA ARG A 223 -0.69 -25.55 -8.23
C ARG A 223 -0.28 -26.97 -7.80
N SER A 224 1.01 -27.21 -7.58
CA SER A 224 1.52 -28.51 -7.12
C SER A 224 0.96 -28.89 -5.75
N SER A 225 0.95 -27.94 -4.81
CA SER A 225 0.41 -28.12 -3.46
C SER A 225 -1.10 -28.39 -3.46
N LEU A 226 -1.88 -27.72 -4.32
CA LEU A 226 -3.31 -27.99 -4.48
C LEU A 226 -3.59 -29.37 -5.07
N ASN A 227 -2.83 -29.79 -6.09
CA ASN A 227 -2.95 -31.13 -6.66
C ASN A 227 -2.59 -32.23 -5.65
N SER A 228 -1.51 -32.02 -4.87
CA SER A 228 -1.10 -32.94 -3.81
C SER A 228 -2.17 -33.05 -2.73
N PHE A 229 -2.74 -31.91 -2.30
CA PHE A 229 -3.84 -31.87 -1.35
C PHE A 229 -5.08 -32.65 -1.86
N ILE A 230 -5.45 -32.49 -3.13
CA ILE A 230 -6.57 -33.26 -3.73
C ILE A 230 -6.26 -34.76 -3.73
N ALA A 231 -5.02 -35.15 -4.07
CA ALA A 231 -4.62 -36.55 -4.08
C ALA A 231 -4.66 -37.17 -2.67
N ASP A 232 -4.20 -36.44 -1.66
CA ASP A 232 -4.22 -36.88 -0.26
C ASP A 232 -5.64 -37.06 0.27
N GLU A 233 -6.56 -36.13 -0.05
CA GLU A 233 -7.97 -36.24 0.32
C GLU A 233 -8.67 -37.41 -0.42
N LYS A 234 -8.35 -37.65 -1.69
CA LYS A 234 -8.86 -38.84 -2.41
C LYS A 234 -8.38 -40.13 -1.77
N LYS A 235 -7.09 -40.21 -1.40
CA LYS A 235 -6.53 -41.35 -0.66
C LYS A 235 -7.16 -41.51 0.73
N PHE A 236 -7.47 -40.40 1.41
CA PHE A 236 -8.20 -40.42 2.68
C PHE A 236 -9.56 -41.10 2.52
N GLN A 237 -10.29 -40.85 1.42
CA GLN A 237 -11.59 -41.46 1.15
C GLN A 237 -11.56 -42.96 0.80
N GLU A 238 -10.43 -43.46 0.29
CA GLU A 238 -10.24 -44.87 -0.08
C GLU A 238 -10.17 -45.80 1.14
N ASP A 239 -9.83 -45.29 2.33
CA ASP A 239 -9.78 -46.08 3.55
C ASP A 239 -11.19 -46.59 3.92
N PRO A 240 -11.42 -47.92 3.95
CA PRO A 240 -12.73 -48.50 4.22
C PRO A 240 -13.22 -48.23 5.64
N LYS A 241 -12.36 -47.79 6.56
CA LYS A 241 -12.72 -47.45 7.95
C LYS A 241 -13.32 -46.06 8.09
N ARG A 242 -13.32 -45.23 7.03
CA ARG A 242 -13.85 -43.87 7.09
C ARG A 242 -15.37 -43.85 7.12
N LYS A 243 -15.90 -43.02 8.02
CA LYS A 243 -17.34 -42.80 8.14
C LYS A 243 -17.86 -42.01 6.94
N PRO A 244 -19.14 -42.17 6.56
CA PRO A 244 -19.75 -41.38 5.48
C PRO A 244 -19.60 -39.86 5.66
N GLU A 245 -19.75 -39.36 6.89
CA GLU A 245 -19.60 -37.93 7.22
C GLU A 245 -18.18 -37.41 6.97
N GLU A 246 -17.15 -38.22 7.25
CA GLU A 246 -15.75 -37.87 6.99
C GLU A 246 -15.46 -37.81 5.48
N LYS A 247 -16.05 -38.75 4.71
CA LYS A 247 -15.94 -38.75 3.24
C LYS A 247 -16.63 -37.54 2.63
N GLN A 248 -17.82 -37.17 3.13
CA GLN A 248 -18.54 -35.97 2.69
C GLN A 248 -17.76 -34.69 3.01
N ALA A 249 -17.15 -34.59 4.20
CA ALA A 249 -16.30 -33.44 4.53
C ALA A 249 -15.04 -33.37 3.64
N SER A 250 -14.48 -34.53 3.28
CA SER A 250 -13.39 -34.65 2.31
C SER A 250 -13.82 -34.22 0.90
N ASP A 251 -15.01 -34.60 0.44
CA ASP A 251 -15.56 -34.17 -0.86
C ASP A 251 -15.66 -32.64 -0.93
N ALA A 252 -16.12 -32.01 0.16
CA ALA A 252 -16.19 -30.55 0.25
C ALA A 252 -14.81 -29.89 0.16
N ARG A 253 -13.78 -30.49 0.79
CA ARG A 253 -12.39 -30.00 0.70
C ARG A 253 -11.80 -30.18 -0.70
N ILE A 254 -12.03 -31.31 -1.35
CA ILE A 254 -11.61 -31.57 -2.74
C ILE A 254 -12.25 -30.56 -3.67
N LYS A 255 -13.58 -30.40 -3.61
CA LYS A 255 -14.31 -29.46 -4.46
C LYS A 255 -13.78 -28.04 -4.31
N LYS A 256 -13.54 -27.60 -3.07
CA LYS A 256 -12.94 -26.28 -2.80
C LYS A 256 -11.55 -26.16 -3.42
N ALA A 257 -10.70 -27.17 -3.30
CA ALA A 257 -9.36 -27.14 -3.89
C ALA A 257 -9.40 -27.12 -5.43
N GLU A 258 -10.32 -27.86 -6.05
CA GLU A 258 -10.55 -27.83 -7.51
C GLU A 258 -11.06 -26.46 -7.99
N GLU A 259 -11.94 -25.81 -7.23
CA GLU A 259 -12.36 -24.41 -7.48
C GLU A 259 -11.17 -23.45 -7.39
N GLN A 260 -10.28 -23.62 -6.40
CA GLN A 260 -9.07 -22.79 -6.27
C GLN A 260 -8.06 -23.04 -7.38
N LEU A 261 -7.93 -24.27 -7.90
CA LEU A 261 -7.11 -24.55 -9.09
C LEU A 261 -7.61 -23.79 -10.32
N LYS A 262 -8.92 -23.80 -10.58
CA LYS A 262 -9.51 -23.05 -11.69
C LYS A 262 -9.33 -21.54 -11.52
N ALA A 263 -9.49 -21.05 -10.30
CA ALA A 263 -9.25 -19.64 -9.98
C ALA A 263 -7.76 -19.27 -10.19
N LEU A 264 -6.83 -20.14 -9.80
CA LEU A 264 -5.39 -19.95 -10.01
C LEU A 264 -5.07 -19.78 -11.49
N GLU A 265 -5.56 -20.67 -12.35
CA GLU A 265 -5.33 -20.62 -13.79
C GLU A 265 -5.88 -19.32 -14.42
N ALA A 266 -7.08 -18.91 -14.02
CA ALA A 266 -7.66 -17.65 -14.47
C ALA A 266 -6.82 -16.44 -14.04
N GLN A 267 -6.32 -16.43 -12.80
CA GLN A 267 -5.49 -15.35 -12.29
C GLN A 267 -4.10 -15.34 -12.91
N GLU A 268 -3.49 -16.48 -13.20
CA GLU A 268 -2.23 -16.54 -13.96
C GLU A 268 -2.38 -15.95 -15.36
N GLN A 269 -3.50 -16.21 -16.04
CA GLN A 269 -3.78 -15.60 -17.33
C GLN A 269 -3.97 -14.08 -17.19
N ALA A 270 -4.75 -13.63 -16.19
CA ALA A 270 -4.92 -12.20 -15.92
C ALA A 270 -3.59 -11.50 -15.58
N THR A 271 -2.71 -12.16 -14.82
CA THR A 271 -1.36 -11.68 -14.51
C THR A 271 -0.50 -11.54 -15.75
N LYS A 272 -0.50 -12.53 -16.65
CA LYS A 272 0.22 -12.43 -17.93
C LYS A 272 -0.26 -11.24 -18.75
N GLU A 273 -1.58 -11.04 -18.85
CA GLU A 273 -2.15 -9.89 -19.56
C GLU A 273 -1.78 -8.56 -18.89
N ASN A 274 -1.81 -8.49 -17.56
CA ASN A 274 -1.46 -7.28 -16.82
C ASN A 274 0.02 -6.91 -16.99
N LEU A 275 0.92 -7.90 -17.03
CA LEU A 275 2.36 -7.69 -17.16
C LEU A 275 2.81 -7.19 -18.54
N LYS A 276 2.10 -7.54 -19.63
CA LYS A 276 2.53 -7.28 -21.02
C LYS A 276 2.99 -5.84 -21.24
N ASP A 277 2.18 -4.88 -20.81
CA ASP A 277 2.40 -3.46 -21.07
C ASP A 277 2.53 -2.63 -19.78
N LEU A 278 2.75 -3.28 -18.63
CA LEU A 278 2.77 -2.59 -17.33
C LEU A 278 3.85 -1.50 -17.26
N GLU A 279 5.06 -1.77 -17.75
CA GLU A 279 6.14 -0.77 -17.76
C GLU A 279 5.81 0.42 -18.64
N GLN A 280 5.20 0.19 -19.81
CA GLN A 280 4.80 1.27 -20.70
C GLN A 280 3.67 2.09 -20.07
N ARG A 281 2.66 1.44 -19.50
CA ARG A 281 1.58 2.13 -18.77
C ARG A 281 2.11 2.96 -17.60
N ALA A 282 3.10 2.46 -16.86
CA ALA A 282 3.73 3.22 -15.77
C ALA A 282 4.44 4.48 -16.29
N LYS A 283 5.21 4.37 -17.38
CA LYS A 283 5.88 5.51 -18.04
C LYS A 283 4.88 6.52 -18.63
N ASP A 284 3.81 6.04 -19.23
CA ASP A 284 2.75 6.90 -19.77
C ASP A 284 2.08 7.68 -18.64
N LEU A 285 1.88 7.05 -17.47
CA LEU A 285 1.31 7.67 -16.29
C LEU A 285 2.25 8.72 -15.68
N GLU A 286 3.56 8.42 -15.61
CA GLU A 286 4.61 9.37 -15.20
C GLU A 286 4.62 10.60 -16.11
N THR A 287 4.60 10.40 -17.43
CA THR A 287 4.56 11.50 -18.41
C THR A 287 3.31 12.37 -18.25
N GLN A 288 2.14 11.74 -18.07
CA GLN A 288 0.90 12.47 -17.85
C GLN A 288 0.92 13.29 -16.55
N TYR A 289 1.53 12.75 -15.50
CA TYR A 289 1.71 13.45 -14.24
C TYR A 289 2.64 14.66 -14.40
N ASP A 290 3.81 14.48 -15.03
CA ASP A 290 4.76 15.57 -15.25
C ASP A 290 4.15 16.72 -16.06
N ASP A 291 3.40 16.40 -17.12
CA ASP A 291 2.66 17.38 -17.90
C ASP A 291 1.59 18.11 -17.07
N ALA A 292 0.87 17.39 -16.21
CA ALA A 292 -0.14 17.97 -15.34
C ALA A 292 0.46 18.89 -14.27
N LEU A 293 1.54 18.45 -13.63
CA LEU A 293 2.27 19.22 -12.63
C LEU A 293 2.89 20.47 -13.25
N LYS A 294 3.46 20.37 -14.45
CA LYS A 294 3.97 21.52 -15.21
C LYS A 294 2.87 22.54 -15.47
N LYS A 295 1.69 22.11 -15.93
CA LYS A 295 0.53 23.01 -16.15
C LYS A 295 0.11 23.73 -14.87
N LEU A 296 0.09 23.03 -13.73
CA LEU A 296 -0.18 23.63 -12.43
C LEU A 296 0.86 24.71 -12.08
N LYS A 297 2.16 24.40 -12.23
CA LYS A 297 3.25 25.35 -11.97
C LYS A 297 3.19 26.58 -12.89
N ASP A 298 2.93 26.38 -14.18
CA ASP A 298 2.73 27.46 -15.15
C ASP A 298 1.53 28.36 -14.74
N ALA A 299 0.43 27.77 -14.28
CA ALA A 299 -0.74 28.50 -13.79
C ALA A 299 -0.45 29.29 -12.51
N ILE A 300 0.34 28.74 -11.58
CA ILE A 300 0.79 29.45 -10.36
C ILE A 300 1.72 30.61 -10.74
N ALA A 301 2.67 30.38 -11.64
CA ALA A 301 3.61 31.42 -12.08
C ALA A 301 2.91 32.61 -12.73
N ALA A 302 1.85 32.36 -13.51
CA ALA A 302 1.03 33.41 -14.12
C ALA A 302 0.27 34.28 -13.11
N LYS A 303 0.05 33.80 -11.88
CA LYS A 303 -0.65 34.53 -10.81
C LYS A 303 0.29 35.27 -9.86
N LYS A 304 1.60 35.05 -9.96
CA LYS A 304 2.59 35.80 -9.15
C LYS A 304 2.58 37.28 -9.53
N PRO A 305 2.57 38.20 -8.55
CA PRO A 305 2.78 39.61 -8.85
C PRO A 305 4.15 39.80 -9.50
N LYS A 306 4.22 40.61 -10.57
CA LYS A 306 5.46 41.00 -11.24
C LYS A 306 6.29 41.96 -10.40
#